data_AF-A0A1Z5KM82-F1
#
_entry.id   AF-A0A1Z5KM82-F1
#
_cell.length_a   1.000
_cell.length_b   1.000
_cell.length_c   1.000
_cell.angle_alpha   90.00
_cell.angle_beta   90.00
_cell.angle_gamma   90.00
#
_symmetry.space_group_name_H-M   'P 1'
#
loop_
_entity.id
_entity.type
_entity.pdbx_description
1 polymer ?
#
loop_
_entity_poly.entity_id
_entity_poly.type
_entity_poly.pdbx_seq_one_letter_code
_entity_poly.pdbx_strand_id
1 'polypeptide(L)'
;MRSLRYLLCCCMLCGVTQAFLVQSPSRSMSWRRSASKDEEASQLQPPSDNEQDNKFGFFQRIESVKCLVVGAVTGSIALAPFALLHDLLLVPSMIDSSGLAQFEFDTDAAAVQSGLFAIVYRYCIRTDTNSQLQDGVVGAFAITRTLSRIVLPSSCSAIPLYCGPPLGYLDWGVLGQLAVNGVESMAMFMATSSALNYCMERRIISKFD
;
A
#
# COMPACT_ATOMS: atom_id res chain seq x y z
N MET A 1 -0.12 -33.27 12.32
CA MET A 1 -1.00 -32.10 12.04
C MET A 1 -0.29 -30.73 12.01
N ARG A 2 1.03 -30.62 12.30
CA ARG A 2 1.76 -29.33 12.22
C ARG A 2 2.22 -28.98 10.78
N SER A 3 2.50 -29.98 9.95
CA SER A 3 2.96 -29.76 8.56
C SER A 3 1.90 -29.18 7.61
N LEU A 4 0.60 -29.37 7.92
CA LEU A 4 -0.49 -28.89 7.06
C LEU A 4 -0.74 -27.37 7.20
N ARG A 5 -0.31 -26.77 8.32
CA ARG A 5 -0.47 -25.32 8.59
C ARG A 5 0.59 -24.48 7.89
N TYR A 6 1.83 -24.97 7.79
CA TYR A 6 2.86 -24.36 6.93
C TYR A 6 2.47 -24.43 5.45
N LEU A 7 1.80 -25.50 5.03
CA LEU A 7 1.29 -25.63 3.67
C LEU A 7 0.20 -24.58 3.37
N LEU A 8 -0.70 -24.28 4.33
CA LEU A 8 -1.75 -23.26 4.13
C LEU A 8 -1.20 -21.83 4.07
N CYS A 9 -0.20 -21.49 4.90
CA CYS A 9 0.46 -20.18 4.84
C CYS A 9 1.24 -20.00 3.53
N CYS A 10 1.89 -21.08 3.06
CA CYS A 10 2.51 -21.09 1.74
C CYS A 10 1.48 -21.07 0.60
N CYS A 11 0.27 -21.63 0.78
CA CYS A 11 -0.82 -21.56 -0.19
C CYS A 11 -1.48 -20.19 -0.28
N MET A 12 -1.51 -19.36 0.76
CA MET A 12 -1.93 -17.96 0.64
C MET A 12 -0.90 -17.13 -0.15
N LEU A 13 0.39 -17.35 0.09
CA LEU A 13 1.46 -16.72 -0.69
C LEU A 13 1.55 -17.24 -2.13
N CYS A 14 1.16 -18.50 -2.39
CA CYS A 14 1.18 -19.13 -3.72
C CYS A 14 -0.13 -18.96 -4.51
N GLY A 15 -1.28 -18.83 -3.82
CA GLY A 15 -2.59 -18.62 -4.44
C GLY A 15 -2.71 -17.25 -5.09
N VAL A 16 -2.07 -16.22 -4.52
CA VAL A 16 -2.06 -14.87 -5.11
C VAL A 16 -1.12 -14.79 -6.32
N THR A 17 -0.10 -15.64 -6.41
CA THR A 17 0.74 -15.76 -7.62
C THR A 17 0.01 -16.48 -8.76
N GLN A 18 -0.88 -17.45 -8.47
CA GLN A 18 -1.68 -18.12 -9.51
C GLN A 18 -2.82 -17.25 -10.06
N ALA A 19 -3.33 -16.28 -9.30
CA ALA A 19 -4.31 -15.32 -9.80
C ALA A 19 -3.73 -14.40 -10.90
N PHE A 20 -2.40 -14.27 -11.00
CA PHE A 20 -1.73 -13.44 -12.00
C PHE A 20 -1.58 -14.11 -13.39
N LEU A 21 -1.93 -15.39 -13.53
CA LEU A 21 -1.95 -16.07 -14.84
C LEU A 21 -3.32 -16.06 -15.52
N VAL A 22 -4.38 -15.57 -14.87
CA VAL A 22 -5.69 -15.39 -15.52
C VAL A 22 -5.73 -14.04 -16.24
N GLN A 23 -5.00 -14.01 -17.36
CA GLN A 23 -5.48 -13.53 -18.65
C GLN A 23 -6.19 -12.17 -18.68
N SER A 24 -5.41 -11.09 -18.87
CA SER A 24 -5.92 -9.91 -19.55
C SER A 24 -5.34 -9.89 -20.96
N PRO A 25 -6.13 -10.14 -22.02
CA PRO A 25 -5.67 -9.94 -23.39
C PRO A 25 -5.43 -8.45 -23.59
N SER A 26 -4.16 -8.05 -23.61
CA SER A 26 -3.75 -6.69 -23.98
C SER A 26 -4.05 -6.49 -25.46
N ARG A 27 -5.22 -5.91 -25.76
CA ARG A 27 -5.51 -5.33 -27.07
C ARG A 27 -4.65 -4.07 -27.19
N SER A 28 -3.61 -4.14 -28.03
CA SER A 28 -2.81 -2.99 -28.42
C SER A 28 -3.69 -1.98 -29.15
N MET A 29 -4.17 -0.96 -28.44
CA MET A 29 -4.85 0.18 -29.05
C MET A 29 -3.78 1.22 -29.41
N SER A 30 -3.51 1.32 -30.71
CA SER A 30 -2.59 2.30 -31.29
C SER A 30 -3.14 3.71 -31.06
N TRP A 31 -2.59 4.44 -30.11
CA TRP A 31 -2.87 5.87 -29.96
C TRP A 31 -2.14 6.65 -31.06
N ARG A 32 -2.89 6.95 -32.11
CA ARG A 32 -2.58 8.01 -33.07
C ARG A 32 -2.65 9.33 -32.27
N ARG A 33 -1.49 9.94 -32.00
CA ARG A 33 -1.40 11.28 -31.40
C ARG A 33 -2.13 12.27 -32.30
N SER A 34 -3.31 12.71 -31.90
CA SER A 34 -3.81 14.02 -32.30
C SER A 34 -3.41 14.98 -31.21
N ALA A 35 -2.38 15.78 -31.51
CA ALA A 35 -2.11 17.01 -30.78
C ALA A 35 -3.31 17.94 -30.99
N SER A 36 -4.12 18.15 -29.96
CA SER A 36 -5.09 19.23 -29.94
C SER A 36 -4.35 20.51 -29.56
N LYS A 37 -4.20 21.38 -30.56
CA LYS A 37 -4.00 22.81 -30.37
C LYS A 37 -5.14 23.38 -29.52
N ASP A 38 -4.78 24.36 -28.72
CA ASP A 38 -5.66 25.25 -27.99
C ASP A 38 -6.62 26.05 -28.90
N GLU A 39 -7.60 26.69 -28.24
CA GLU A 39 -8.52 27.75 -28.69
C GLU A 39 -9.90 27.38 -29.30
N GLU A 40 -10.91 27.59 -28.45
CA GLU A 40 -11.96 28.62 -28.59
C GLU A 40 -13.36 28.27 -29.17
N ALA A 41 -14.37 28.71 -28.40
CA ALA A 41 -15.76 29.07 -28.71
C ALA A 41 -16.82 28.00 -29.09
N SER A 42 -17.77 27.83 -28.15
CA SER A 42 -19.23 27.89 -28.29
C SER A 42 -19.88 27.38 -29.59
N GLN A 43 -20.65 26.29 -29.50
CA GLN A 43 -21.91 26.05 -30.25
C GLN A 43 -22.66 24.85 -29.64
N LEU A 44 -23.99 24.89 -29.75
CA LEU A 44 -24.95 24.04 -29.05
C LEU A 44 -25.51 22.92 -29.98
N GLN A 45 -25.71 21.71 -29.42
CA GLN A 45 -26.52 20.53 -29.88
C GLN A 45 -25.99 19.63 -31.03
N PRO A 46 -26.34 18.31 -31.11
CA PRO A 46 -27.45 17.56 -30.46
C PRO A 46 -27.03 16.27 -29.69
N PRO A 47 -27.95 15.56 -28.96
CA PRO A 47 -27.61 14.37 -28.19
C PRO A 47 -27.49 13.16 -29.12
N SER A 48 -26.30 12.58 -29.23
CA SER A 48 -26.05 11.37 -30.01
C SER A 48 -25.40 10.30 -29.13
N ASP A 49 -26.24 9.32 -28.81
CA ASP A 49 -25.94 7.90 -28.64
C ASP A 49 -24.79 7.52 -27.68
N ASN A 50 -25.25 7.29 -26.45
CA ASN A 50 -24.60 6.68 -25.30
C ASN A 50 -23.87 5.36 -25.62
N GLU A 51 -22.60 5.40 -26.05
CA GLU A 51 -21.71 4.24 -25.95
C GLU A 51 -20.29 4.58 -25.44
N GLN A 52 -19.96 5.88 -25.29
CA GLN A 52 -18.64 6.32 -24.80
C GLN A 52 -18.60 6.73 -23.32
N ASP A 53 -19.74 6.97 -22.67
CA ASP A 53 -19.79 7.43 -21.27
C ASP A 53 -19.58 6.34 -20.21
N ASN A 54 -19.55 5.06 -20.59
CA ASN A 54 -19.26 3.96 -19.66
C ASN A 54 -17.75 3.63 -19.54
N LYS A 55 -16.88 4.26 -20.36
CA LYS A 55 -15.42 4.06 -20.30
C LYS A 55 -14.76 4.70 -19.08
N PHE A 56 -15.33 5.80 -18.57
CA PHE A 56 -14.81 6.52 -17.40
C PHE A 56 -15.24 5.90 -16.06
N GLY A 57 -16.15 4.91 -16.08
CA GLY A 57 -16.62 4.23 -14.87
C GLY A 57 -15.90 2.92 -14.60
N PHE A 58 -16.03 1.95 -15.51
CA PHE A 58 -15.71 0.55 -15.19
C PHE A 58 -14.24 0.19 -15.41
N PHE A 59 -13.62 0.66 -16.50
CA PHE A 59 -12.23 0.34 -16.80
C PHE A 59 -11.29 0.91 -15.73
N GLN A 60 -11.57 2.16 -15.33
CA GLN A 60 -10.77 2.86 -14.33
C GLN A 60 -10.88 2.22 -12.94
N ARG A 61 -12.06 1.66 -12.60
CA ARG A 61 -12.25 0.84 -11.39
C ARG A 61 -11.45 -0.45 -11.44
N ILE A 62 -11.46 -1.15 -12.57
CA ILE A 62 -10.70 -2.40 -12.74
C ILE A 62 -9.20 -2.14 -12.58
N GLU A 63 -8.69 -1.03 -13.10
CA GLU A 63 -7.29 -0.67 -12.93
C GLU A 63 -6.94 -0.30 -11.50
N SER A 64 -7.83 0.39 -10.78
CA SER A 64 -7.65 0.65 -9.35
C SER A 64 -7.65 -0.65 -8.54
N VAL A 65 -8.45 -1.66 -8.91
CA VAL A 65 -8.39 -3.00 -8.29
C VAL A 65 -7.05 -3.70 -8.56
N LYS A 66 -6.51 -3.59 -9.78
CA LYS A 66 -5.17 -4.13 -10.09
C LYS A 66 -4.08 -3.47 -9.22
N CYS A 67 -4.13 -2.14 -9.08
CA CYS A 67 -3.24 -1.42 -8.16
C CYS A 67 -3.39 -1.93 -6.73
N LEU A 68 -4.61 -2.12 -6.25
CA LEU A 68 -4.86 -2.64 -4.90
C LEU A 68 -4.20 -4.00 -4.70
N VAL A 69 -4.39 -4.94 -5.64
CA VAL A 69 -3.82 -6.29 -5.53
C VAL A 69 -2.29 -6.24 -5.57
N VAL A 70 -1.70 -5.47 -6.48
CA VAL A 70 -0.23 -5.31 -6.55
C VAL A 70 0.29 -4.67 -5.26
N GLY A 71 -0.39 -3.65 -4.76
CA GLY A 71 -0.06 -3.00 -3.48
C GLY A 71 -0.08 -3.96 -2.32
N ALA A 72 -1.19 -4.67 -2.14
CA ALA A 72 -1.38 -5.62 -1.06
C ALA A 72 -0.31 -6.73 -1.04
N VAL A 73 0.02 -7.28 -2.21
CA VAL A 73 1.03 -8.35 -2.33
C VAL A 73 2.42 -7.82 -2.03
N THR A 74 2.79 -6.71 -2.66
CA THR A 74 4.13 -6.13 -2.53
C THR A 74 4.39 -5.62 -1.12
N GLY A 75 3.40 -4.96 -0.50
CA GLY A 75 3.46 -4.54 0.90
C GLY A 75 3.58 -5.72 1.86
N SER A 76 2.80 -6.78 1.66
CA SER A 76 2.86 -7.98 2.53
C SER A 76 4.23 -8.66 2.45
N ILE A 77 4.76 -8.84 1.23
CA ILE A 77 6.09 -9.44 1.02
C ILE A 77 7.19 -8.56 1.61
N ALA A 78 7.08 -7.23 1.45
CA ALA A 78 8.04 -6.29 2.00
C ALA A 78 8.03 -6.27 3.54
N LEU A 79 6.87 -6.44 4.17
CA LEU A 79 6.73 -6.42 5.62
C LEU A 79 7.15 -7.73 6.30
N ALA A 80 6.89 -8.87 5.66
CA ALA A 80 7.16 -10.21 6.20
C ALA A 80 8.56 -10.37 6.85
N PRO A 81 9.68 -9.95 6.23
CA PRO A 81 10.99 -10.10 6.86
C PRO A 81 11.15 -9.22 8.11
N PHE A 82 10.54 -8.03 8.15
CA PHE A 82 10.61 -7.14 9.31
C PHE A 82 9.75 -7.66 10.47
N ALA A 83 8.54 -8.14 10.18
CA ALA A 83 7.69 -8.76 11.19
C ALA A 83 8.33 -10.00 11.80
N LEU A 84 8.93 -10.86 10.97
CA LEU A 84 9.68 -12.03 11.45
C LEU A 84 10.90 -11.63 12.29
N LEU A 85 11.63 -10.59 11.89
CA LEU A 85 12.80 -10.13 12.63
C LEU A 85 12.40 -9.48 13.96
N HIS A 86 11.32 -8.69 13.97
CA HIS A 86 10.79 -8.07 15.17
C HIS A 86 10.36 -9.13 16.19
N ASP A 87 9.61 -10.14 15.76
CA ASP A 87 9.13 -11.19 16.65
C ASP A 87 10.25 -12.16 17.09
N LEU A 88 11.28 -12.39 16.27
CA LEU A 88 12.40 -13.26 16.65
C LEU A 88 13.38 -12.57 17.61
N LEU A 89 13.56 -11.25 17.49
CA LEU A 89 14.68 -10.52 18.08
C LEU A 89 14.27 -9.62 19.27
N LEU A 90 13.04 -9.08 19.26
CA LEU A 90 12.54 -8.17 20.31
C LEU A 90 11.59 -8.84 21.31
N VAL A 91 10.83 -9.85 20.91
CA VAL A 91 9.86 -10.54 21.79
C VAL A 91 10.02 -12.06 21.69
N PRO A 92 10.89 -12.69 22.49
CA PRO A 92 11.15 -14.14 22.42
C PRO A 92 9.96 -15.05 22.77
N SER A 93 8.76 -14.50 22.97
CA SER A 93 7.53 -15.24 23.31
C SER A 93 6.82 -15.85 22.11
N MET A 94 7.45 -15.92 20.92
CA MET A 94 7.01 -16.68 19.74
C MET A 94 6.65 -18.15 20.03
N ILE A 95 7.01 -18.66 21.21
CA ILE A 95 6.69 -20.03 21.66
C ILE A 95 5.22 -20.16 22.12
N ASP A 96 4.54 -19.04 22.41
CA ASP A 96 3.12 -19.04 22.79
C ASP A 96 2.20 -18.87 21.57
N SER A 97 1.03 -19.51 21.62
CA SER A 97 0.03 -19.51 20.54
C SER A 97 -0.48 -18.13 20.13
N SER A 98 -0.25 -17.10 20.95
CA SER A 98 -0.64 -15.71 20.72
C SER A 98 0.24 -14.99 19.69
N GLY A 99 1.53 -15.35 19.56
CA GLY A 99 2.45 -14.67 18.64
C GLY A 99 2.08 -14.87 17.17
N LEU A 100 1.68 -16.09 16.80
CA LEU A 100 1.29 -16.40 15.42
C LEU A 100 -0.01 -15.66 15.00
N ALA A 101 -0.97 -15.55 15.93
CA ALA A 101 -2.21 -14.83 15.67
C ALA A 101 -1.96 -13.32 15.46
N GLN A 102 -1.02 -12.74 16.22
CA GLN A 102 -0.63 -11.36 16.05
C GLN A 102 0.08 -11.13 14.71
N PHE A 103 0.98 -12.04 14.31
CA PHE A 103 1.67 -11.96 13.02
C PHE A 103 0.70 -12.01 11.83
N GLU A 104 -0.29 -12.91 11.86
CA GLU A 104 -1.31 -13.04 10.80
C GLU A 104 -2.13 -11.75 10.71
N PHE A 105 -2.58 -11.22 11.85
CA PHE A 105 -3.33 -9.96 11.89
C PHE A 105 -2.50 -8.76 11.39
N ASP A 106 -1.24 -8.67 11.78
CA ASP A 106 -0.34 -7.60 11.38
C ASP A 106 -0.05 -7.63 9.86
N THR A 107 0.11 -8.84 9.30
CA THR A 107 0.34 -9.06 7.87
C THR A 107 -0.91 -8.72 7.06
N ASP A 108 -2.10 -9.15 7.50
CA ASP A 108 -3.36 -8.83 6.84
C ASP A 108 -3.66 -7.33 6.88
N ALA A 109 -3.44 -6.68 8.02
CA ALA A 109 -3.61 -5.23 8.16
C ALA A 109 -2.63 -4.47 7.23
N ALA A 110 -1.40 -4.97 7.09
CA ALA A 110 -0.42 -4.41 6.17
C ALA A 110 -0.79 -4.58 4.70
N ALA A 111 -1.34 -5.75 4.33
CA ALA A 111 -1.85 -6.02 2.98
C ALA A 111 -2.95 -5.02 2.61
N VAL A 112 -3.92 -4.82 3.50
CA VAL A 112 -5.01 -3.85 3.29
C VAL A 112 -4.46 -2.43 3.18
N GLN A 113 -3.55 -2.04 4.07
CA GLN A 113 -3.00 -0.69 4.09
C GLN A 113 -2.14 -0.37 2.86
N SER A 114 -1.30 -1.30 2.41
CA SER A 114 -0.49 -1.17 1.20
C SER A 114 -1.35 -1.20 -0.07
N GLY A 115 -2.44 -1.97 -0.09
CA GLY A 115 -3.44 -1.94 -1.15
C GLY A 115 -4.16 -0.59 -1.25
N LEU A 116 -4.59 -0.01 -0.13
CA LEU A 116 -5.18 1.33 -0.10
C LEU A 116 -4.17 2.40 -0.54
N PHE A 117 -2.93 2.31 -0.05
CA PHE A 117 -1.84 3.19 -0.48
C PHE A 117 -1.64 3.12 -2.00
N ALA A 118 -1.65 1.94 -2.60
CA ALA A 118 -1.45 1.77 -4.03
C ALA A 118 -2.54 2.44 -4.87
N ILE A 119 -3.79 2.39 -4.41
CA ILE A 119 -4.90 3.13 -5.03
C ILE A 119 -4.60 4.64 -4.98
N VAL A 120 -4.31 5.17 -3.78
CA VAL A 120 -4.05 6.60 -3.58
C VAL A 120 -2.84 7.05 -4.40
N TYR A 121 -1.77 6.27 -4.40
CA TYR A 121 -0.55 6.52 -5.17
C TYR A 121 -0.82 6.66 -6.66
N ARG A 122 -1.68 5.79 -7.23
CA ARG A 122 -2.10 5.90 -8.64
C ARG A 122 -2.81 7.23 -8.92
N TYR A 123 -3.68 7.68 -8.01
CA TYR A 123 -4.40 8.94 -8.17
C TYR A 123 -3.50 10.16 -8.02
N CYS A 124 -2.48 10.09 -7.17
CA CYS A 124 -1.53 11.18 -6.98
C CYS A 124 -0.60 11.38 -8.19
N ILE A 125 -0.22 10.30 -8.90
CA ILE A 125 0.74 10.34 -10.02
C ILE A 125 0.01 10.37 -11.36
N ARG A 126 -1.04 11.20 -11.43
CA ARG A 126 -1.99 11.24 -12.54
C ARG A 126 -1.26 11.50 -13.86
N THR A 127 -0.49 12.58 -13.91
CA THR A 127 0.34 12.97 -15.08
C THR A 127 1.64 13.66 -14.70
N ASP A 128 1.76 14.10 -13.45
CA ASP A 128 2.91 14.85 -12.96
C ASP A 128 4.09 13.93 -12.65
N THR A 129 5.29 14.36 -13.03
CA THR A 129 6.55 13.65 -12.82
C THR A 129 7.36 14.22 -11.66
N ASN A 130 6.77 15.14 -10.90
CA ASN A 130 7.40 15.71 -9.71
C ASN A 130 7.65 14.64 -8.63
N SER A 131 8.92 14.38 -8.36
CA SER A 131 9.34 13.41 -7.34
C SER A 131 8.92 13.79 -5.92
N GLN A 132 8.81 15.09 -5.60
CA GLN A 132 8.41 15.54 -4.26
C GLN A 132 6.99 15.11 -3.89
N LEU A 133 6.08 15.08 -4.87
CA LEU A 133 4.70 14.63 -4.64
C LEU A 133 4.67 13.12 -4.34
N GLN A 134 5.51 12.34 -5.01
CA GLN A 134 5.59 10.88 -4.81
C GLN A 134 6.15 10.54 -3.43
N ASP A 135 7.26 11.18 -3.05
CA ASP A 135 7.90 10.97 -1.76
C ASP A 135 7.02 11.46 -0.61
N GLY A 136 6.27 12.55 -0.80
CA GLY A 136 5.32 13.07 0.18
C GLY A 136 4.18 12.10 0.50
N VAL A 137 3.62 11.42 -0.50
CA VAL A 137 2.55 10.44 -0.31
C VAL A 137 3.07 9.19 0.42
N VAL A 138 4.27 8.72 0.08
CA VAL A 138 4.93 7.61 0.80
C VAL A 138 5.17 8.00 2.26
N GLY A 139 5.75 9.19 2.50
CA GLY A 139 6.05 9.68 3.84
C GLY A 139 4.79 9.86 4.71
N ALA A 140 3.71 10.39 4.14
CA ALA A 140 2.44 10.56 4.86
C ALA A 140 1.89 9.22 5.35
N PHE A 141 1.79 8.22 4.47
CA PHE A 141 1.29 6.89 4.85
C PHE A 141 2.22 6.18 5.85
N ALA A 142 3.53 6.32 5.69
CA ALA A 142 4.51 5.78 6.63
C ALA A 142 4.34 6.38 8.03
N ILE A 143 4.22 7.70 8.14
CA ILE A 143 4.02 8.39 9.42
C ILE A 143 2.68 7.98 10.05
N THR A 144 1.59 7.96 9.28
CA THR A 144 0.27 7.55 9.80
C THR A 144 0.27 6.11 10.32
N ARG A 145 0.90 5.17 9.59
CA ARG A 145 1.05 3.78 10.06
C ARG A 145 1.86 3.72 11.35
N THR A 146 2.99 4.41 11.38
CA THR A 146 3.90 4.41 12.53
C THR A 146 3.21 4.90 13.79
N LEU A 147 2.49 6.03 13.69
CA LEU A 147 1.74 6.60 14.81
C LEU A 147 0.61 5.67 15.29
N SER A 148 -0.02 4.93 14.38
CA SER A 148 -1.11 3.99 14.73
C SER A 148 -0.64 2.74 15.49
N ARG A 149 0.64 2.37 15.39
CA ARG A 149 1.23 1.18 16.03
C ARG A 149 1.86 1.45 17.41
N ILE A 150 1.87 2.71 17.86
CA ILE A 150 2.49 3.07 19.14
C ILE A 150 1.63 2.52 20.29
N VAL A 151 2.27 1.73 21.17
CA VAL A 151 1.63 1.23 22.39
C VAL A 151 2.22 1.97 23.58
N LEU A 152 1.37 2.68 24.32
CA LEU A 152 1.78 3.39 25.52
C LEU A 152 2.03 2.41 26.68
N PRO A 153 3.11 2.57 27.46
CA PRO A 153 3.35 1.76 28.64
C PRO A 153 2.31 2.07 29.73
N SER A 154 2.00 1.08 30.56
CA SER A 154 1.02 1.19 31.66
C SER A 154 1.42 2.16 32.77
N SER A 155 2.65 2.69 32.73
CA SER A 155 3.17 3.70 33.65
C SER A 155 2.82 5.14 33.25
N CYS A 156 2.18 5.38 32.10
CA CYS A 156 1.78 6.72 31.68
C CYS A 156 0.55 7.23 32.45
N SER A 157 0.61 8.47 32.95
CA SER A 157 -0.57 9.20 33.39
C SER A 157 -1.26 9.86 32.20
N ALA A 158 -2.59 9.86 32.15
CA ALA A 158 -3.36 10.48 31.06
C ALA A 158 -3.54 12.00 31.24
N ILE A 159 -3.42 12.53 32.46
CA ILE A 159 -3.69 13.94 32.78
C ILE A 159 -2.73 14.43 33.88
N PRO A 160 -1.72 15.28 33.56
CA PRO A 160 -1.17 15.56 32.22
C PRO A 160 -0.51 14.30 31.63
N LEU A 161 -0.42 14.23 30.29
CA LEU A 161 0.20 13.09 29.61
C LEU A 161 1.71 13.04 29.94
N TYR A 162 2.09 12.14 30.85
CA TYR A 162 3.47 12.00 31.31
C TYR A 162 3.88 10.53 31.33
N CYS A 163 4.79 10.20 30.43
CA CYS A 163 5.31 8.86 30.18
C CYS A 163 6.80 8.74 30.53
N GLY A 164 7.50 9.85 30.77
CA GLY A 164 8.91 9.89 31.17
C GLY A 164 9.74 10.95 30.43
N PRO A 165 11.02 11.11 30.78
CA PRO A 165 11.98 11.90 30.00
C PRO A 165 12.26 11.25 28.63
N PRO A 166 12.65 11.98 27.56
CA PRO A 166 13.12 13.37 27.53
C PRO A 166 12.07 14.47 27.32
N LEU A 167 10.91 14.18 26.71
CA LEU A 167 9.92 15.22 26.33
C LEU A 167 8.58 15.10 27.06
N GLY A 168 8.49 14.28 28.12
CA GLY A 168 7.26 14.04 28.87
C GLY A 168 6.30 13.08 28.15
N TYR A 169 5.96 13.38 26.89
CA TYR A 169 5.11 12.54 26.04
C TYR A 169 5.88 11.54 25.16
N LEU A 170 7.14 11.86 24.81
CA LEU A 170 8.05 10.93 24.12
C LEU A 170 9.07 10.43 25.12
N ASP A 171 8.78 9.29 25.72
CA ASP A 171 9.75 8.49 26.47
C ASP A 171 10.69 7.74 25.51
N TRP A 172 11.87 7.34 25.98
CA TRP A 172 12.81 6.54 25.20
C TRP A 172 12.21 5.25 24.65
N GLY A 173 11.29 4.60 25.38
CA GLY A 173 10.58 3.43 24.88
C GLY A 173 9.67 3.75 23.69
N VAL A 174 8.92 4.85 23.78
CA VAL A 174 8.06 5.33 22.69
C VAL A 174 8.89 5.78 21.49
N LEU A 175 10.01 6.46 21.73
CA LEU A 175 10.94 6.88 20.68
C LEU A 175 11.54 5.68 19.93
N GLY A 176 11.91 4.63 20.67
CA GLY A 176 12.40 3.37 20.10
C GLY A 176 11.34 2.66 19.27
N GLN A 177 10.11 2.54 19.79
CA GLN A 177 8.99 1.98 19.02
C GLN A 177 8.70 2.80 17.76
N LEU A 178 8.72 4.12 17.86
CA LEU A 178 8.50 5.00 16.71
C LEU A 178 9.58 4.84 15.64
N ALA A 179 10.85 4.71 16.06
CA ALA A 179 11.95 4.48 15.12
C ALA A 179 11.83 3.12 14.42
N VAL A 180 11.59 2.04 15.17
CA VAL A 180 11.49 0.67 14.60
C VAL A 180 10.27 0.52 13.70
N ASN A 181 9.07 0.87 14.20
CA ASN A 181 7.84 0.83 13.40
C ASN A 181 7.91 1.82 12.21
N GLY A 182 8.65 2.92 12.37
CA GLY A 182 8.90 3.92 11.34
C GLY A 182 9.68 3.37 10.16
N VAL A 183 10.81 2.72 10.44
CA VAL A 183 11.65 2.08 9.42
C VAL A 183 10.88 0.97 8.70
N GLU A 184 10.15 0.15 9.45
CA GLU A 184 9.31 -0.92 8.89
C GLU A 184 8.23 -0.37 7.95
N SER A 185 7.47 0.63 8.42
CA SER A 185 6.41 1.26 7.62
C SER A 185 6.97 1.93 6.37
N MET A 186 8.11 2.61 6.50
CA MET A 186 8.77 3.27 5.37
C MET A 186 9.24 2.25 4.33
N ALA A 187 9.89 1.17 4.77
CA ALA A 187 10.34 0.10 3.88
C ALA A 187 9.17 -0.53 3.12
N MET A 188 8.05 -0.78 3.80
CA MET A 188 6.84 -1.34 3.18
C MET A 188 6.27 -0.42 2.08
N PHE A 189 6.08 0.87 2.37
CA PHE A 189 5.49 1.80 1.38
C PHE A 189 6.47 2.17 0.26
N MET A 190 7.77 2.25 0.53
CA MET A 190 8.81 2.44 -0.50
C MET A 190 8.89 1.24 -1.44
N ALA A 191 8.85 0.01 -0.92
CA ALA A 191 8.83 -1.19 -1.75
C ALA A 191 7.56 -1.23 -2.62
N THR A 192 6.41 -0.88 -2.03
CA THR A 192 5.13 -0.82 -2.75
C THR A 192 5.16 0.24 -3.86
N SER A 193 5.65 1.44 -3.59
CA SER A 193 5.73 2.52 -4.60
C SER A 193 6.69 2.16 -5.74
N SER A 194 7.86 1.58 -5.42
CA SER A 194 8.81 1.08 -6.42
C SER A 194 8.20 0.01 -7.32
N ALA A 195 7.46 -0.96 -6.73
CA ALA A 195 6.80 -2.00 -7.48
C ALA A 195 5.66 -1.45 -8.37
N LEU A 196 4.91 -0.46 -7.90
CA LEU A 196 3.89 0.22 -8.70
C LEU A 196 4.50 0.98 -9.87
N ASN A 197 5.58 1.72 -9.64
CA ASN A 197 6.30 2.42 -10.71
C ASN A 197 6.79 1.44 -11.77
N TYR A 198 7.36 0.31 -11.36
CA TYR A 198 7.76 -0.76 -12.26
C TYR A 198 6.58 -1.33 -13.07
N CYS A 199 5.41 -1.53 -12.45
CA CYS A 199 4.21 -2.00 -13.13
C CYS A 199 3.66 -0.96 -14.13
N MET A 200 3.75 0.33 -13.81
CA MET A 200 3.35 1.43 -14.69
C MET A 200 4.29 1.58 -15.88
N GLU A 201 5.61 1.44 -15.69
CA GLU A 201 6.61 1.48 -16.77
C GLU A 201 6.38 0.35 -17.80
N ARG A 202 6.04 -0.86 -17.32
CA ARG A 202 5.72 -2.00 -18.16
C ARG A 202 4.32 -1.95 -18.79
N ARG A 203 3.55 -0.88 -18.56
CA ARG A 203 2.15 -0.71 -18.99
C ARG A 203 1.24 -1.86 -18.56
N ILE A 204 1.54 -2.48 -17.42
CA ILE A 204 0.65 -3.48 -16.79
C ILE A 204 -0.56 -2.76 -16.17
N ILE A 205 -0.34 -1.54 -15.68
CA ILE A 205 -1.32 -0.64 -15.07
C ILE A 205 -1.22 0.69 -15.82
N SER A 206 -2.35 1.23 -16.30
CA SER A 206 -2.34 2.57 -16.89
C SER A 206 -2.37 3.65 -15.81
N LYS A 207 -1.67 4.75 -16.09
CA LYS A 207 -1.82 5.99 -15.32
C LYS A 207 -3.23 6.53 -15.51
N PHE A 208 -3.74 7.18 -14.49
CA PHE A 208 -5.05 7.81 -14.58
C PHE A 208 -4.89 9.06 -15.46
N ASP A 209 -5.46 9.08 -16.66
CA ASP A 209 -5.56 10.31 -17.48
C ASP A 209 -6.73 11.19 -17.00
#